data_AF-A0A2G9N7D9-F1
#
_entry.id   AF-A0A2G9N7D9-F1
#
_cell.length_a   1.000
_cell.length_b   1.000
_cell.length_c   1.000
_cell.angle_alpha   90.00
_cell.angle_beta   90.00
_cell.angle_gamma   90.00
#
_symmetry.space_group_name_H-M   'P 1'
#
loop_
_entity.id
_entity.type
_entity.pdbx_description
1 polymer ?
#
loop_
_entity_poly.entity_id
_entity_poly.type
_entity_poly.pdbx_seq_one_letter_code
_entity_poly.pdbx_strand_id
1 'polypeptide(L)'
;MPEHNKKSQIWESAVLYVLMTAIIMVIVLEAGVPILQEMRDKAVFIQTRDNFISLNQHIEDVSNAGPGSQRLVPIQIKKGYLKIDNEKIKWYMDTKADVIEPMSKISTGNVKMASDSDVDAYESGNYLIIENFYAQAGFNKIGNESSFGNITSTNILDYMKFKGTGSVANGTFTLQIDGTSFEGNGYTKIDEEGYDKDRAVVRAFINTTSGANYTVTFTMYGDTDFMTVNIE
;
A
#
# COMPACT_ATOMS: atom_id res chain seq x y z
N MET A 1 17.44 71.67 -9.04
CA MET A 1 18.01 70.31 -9.16
C MET A 1 18.06 69.73 -7.76
N PRO A 2 17.20 68.77 -7.40
CA PRO A 2 17.22 68.20 -6.07
C PRO A 2 18.47 67.33 -5.93
N GLU A 3 19.32 67.62 -4.93
CA GLU A 3 20.41 66.73 -4.55
C GLU A 3 19.82 65.40 -4.10
N HIS A 4 19.98 64.37 -4.94
CA HIS A 4 19.66 63.00 -4.56
C HIS A 4 20.50 62.65 -3.33
N ASN A 5 19.80 62.42 -2.21
CA ASN A 5 20.41 62.20 -0.91
C ASN A 5 21.13 60.84 -0.95
N LYS A 6 22.45 60.85 -1.18
CA LYS A 6 23.29 59.66 -1.42
C LYS A 6 23.10 58.56 -0.37
N LYS A 7 22.69 58.93 0.85
CA LYS A 7 22.36 57.99 1.93
C LYS A 7 21.11 57.13 1.64
N SER A 8 20.05 57.68 1.03
CA SER A 8 18.85 56.92 0.66
C SER A 8 19.15 55.84 -0.36
N GLN A 9 19.95 56.18 -1.38
CA GLN A 9 20.33 55.26 -2.45
C GLN A 9 21.20 54.10 -1.96
N ILE A 10 22.05 54.34 -0.96
CA ILE A 10 22.84 53.28 -0.30
C ILE A 10 21.93 52.34 0.51
N TRP A 11 20.91 52.86 1.18
CA TRP A 11 19.97 52.04 1.94
C TRP A 11 19.05 51.21 1.04
N GLU A 12 18.57 51.80 -0.06
CA GLU A 12 17.76 51.09 -1.06
C GLU A 12 18.51 49.92 -1.69
N SER A 13 19.78 50.13 -2.08
CA SER A 13 20.61 49.05 -2.62
C SER A 13 20.91 47.97 -1.58
N ALA A 14 21.19 48.32 -0.33
CA ALA A 14 21.42 47.36 0.73
C ALA A 14 20.19 46.47 1.00
N VAL A 15 18.99 47.05 1.05
CA VAL A 15 17.73 46.30 1.21
C VAL A 15 17.53 45.33 0.04
N LEU A 16 17.78 45.77 -1.20
CA LEU A 16 17.64 44.92 -2.37
C LEU A 16 18.60 43.73 -2.35
N TYR A 17 19.86 43.94 -1.93
CA TYR A 17 20.83 42.85 -1.79
C TYR A 17 20.42 41.82 -0.76
N VAL A 18 19.96 42.25 0.43
CA VAL A 18 19.47 41.34 1.47
C VAL A 18 18.27 40.53 0.97
N LEU A 19 17.35 41.18 0.26
CA LEU A 19 16.15 40.53 -0.28
C LEU A 19 16.52 39.49 -1.37
N MET A 20 17.46 39.82 -2.26
CA MET A 20 17.99 38.85 -3.23
C MET A 20 18.69 37.67 -2.55
N THR A 21 19.54 37.91 -1.55
CA THR A 21 20.21 36.84 -0.81
C THR A 21 19.20 35.92 -0.10
N ALA A 22 18.16 36.49 0.52
CA ALA A 22 17.12 35.72 1.15
C ALA A 22 16.35 34.84 0.13
N ILE A 23 16.00 35.39 -1.03
CA ILE A 23 15.35 34.64 -2.11
C ILE A 23 16.24 33.48 -2.58
N ILE A 24 17.53 33.73 -2.81
CA ILE A 24 18.48 32.69 -3.23
C ILE A 24 18.57 31.59 -2.18
N MET A 25 18.65 31.92 -0.90
CA MET A 25 18.66 30.93 0.18
C MET A 25 17.40 30.07 0.19
N VAL A 26 16.22 30.68 0.00
CA VAL A 26 14.94 29.94 -0.05
C VAL A 26 14.93 28.97 -1.23
N ILE A 27 15.36 29.40 -2.42
CA ILE A 27 15.42 28.54 -3.60
C ILE A 27 16.37 27.35 -3.36
N VAL A 28 17.55 27.60 -2.78
CA VAL A 28 18.53 26.54 -2.47
C VAL A 28 17.98 25.56 -1.44
N LEU A 29 17.26 26.04 -0.43
CA LEU A 29 16.68 25.19 0.61
C LEU A 29 15.55 24.31 0.04
N GLU A 30 14.64 24.91 -0.73
CA GLU A 30 13.54 24.21 -1.40
C GLU A 30 14.06 23.12 -2.35
N ALA A 31 15.13 23.38 -3.10
CA ALA A 31 15.74 22.39 -3.99
C ALA A 31 16.60 21.36 -3.24
N GLY A 32 17.30 21.76 -2.18
CA GLY A 32 18.27 20.93 -1.48
C GLY A 32 17.66 19.97 -0.46
N VAL A 33 16.58 20.38 0.22
CA VAL A 33 15.93 19.56 1.26
C VAL A 33 15.38 18.23 0.73
N PRO A 34 14.65 18.17 -0.41
CA PRO A 34 14.15 16.91 -0.96
C PRO A 34 15.26 15.91 -1.26
N ILE A 35 16.37 16.37 -1.87
CA ILE A 35 17.53 15.54 -2.20
C ILE A 35 18.14 14.95 -0.91
N LEU A 36 18.32 15.76 0.12
CA LEU A 36 18.83 15.30 1.41
C LEU A 36 17.89 14.30 2.09
N GLN A 37 16.58 14.48 1.94
CA GLN A 37 15.57 13.54 2.45
C GLN A 37 15.65 12.20 1.72
N GLU A 38 15.74 12.20 0.39
CA GLU A 38 15.88 10.96 -0.40
C GLU A 38 17.16 10.19 -0.05
N MET A 39 18.29 10.89 0.08
CA MET A 39 19.55 10.28 0.48
C MET A 39 19.47 9.67 1.89
N ARG A 40 18.82 10.38 2.82
CA ARG A 40 18.60 9.88 4.18
C ARG A 40 17.71 8.64 4.18
N ASP A 41 16.62 8.66 3.43
CA ASP A 41 15.68 7.54 3.34
C ASP A 41 16.34 6.30 2.73
N LYS A 42 17.12 6.48 1.64
CA LYS A 42 17.95 5.40 1.07
C LYS A 42 18.93 4.83 2.08
N ALA A 43 19.62 5.67 2.84
CA ALA A 43 20.56 5.22 3.87
C ALA A 43 19.86 4.45 5.00
N VAL A 44 18.68 4.91 5.44
CA VAL A 44 17.87 4.20 6.46
C VAL A 44 17.38 2.87 5.93
N PHE A 45 16.94 2.80 4.67
CA PHE A 45 16.54 1.54 4.04
C PHE A 45 17.68 0.54 3.98
N ILE A 46 18.85 0.94 3.45
CA ILE A 46 20.03 0.08 3.35
C ILE A 46 20.44 -0.42 4.73
N GLN A 47 20.53 0.47 5.72
CA GLN A 47 20.87 0.08 7.08
C GLN A 47 19.87 -0.92 7.66
N THR A 48 18.57 -0.70 7.45
CA THR A 48 17.54 -1.58 7.99
C THR A 48 17.55 -2.94 7.28
N ARG A 49 17.69 -2.97 5.95
CA ARG A 49 17.89 -4.20 5.19
C ARG A 49 19.07 -5.01 5.72
N ASP A 50 20.21 -4.37 5.92
CA ASP A 50 21.42 -5.05 6.39
C ASP A 50 21.24 -5.58 7.82
N ASN A 51 20.51 -4.85 8.68
CA ASN A 51 20.09 -5.34 10.01
C ASN A 51 19.19 -6.58 9.91
N PHE A 52 18.25 -6.62 8.97
CA PHE A 52 17.38 -7.79 8.76
C PHE A 52 18.14 -9.00 8.21
N ILE A 53 19.11 -8.79 7.33
CA ILE A 53 20.01 -9.86 6.84
C ILE A 53 20.83 -10.41 8.00
N SER A 54 21.40 -9.54 8.84
CA SER A 54 22.15 -9.94 10.04
C SER A 54 21.26 -10.67 11.05
N LEU A 55 20.01 -10.22 11.22
CA LEU A 55 19.02 -10.90 12.06
C LEU A 55 18.73 -12.31 11.54
N ASN A 56 18.54 -12.49 10.22
CA ASN A 56 18.33 -13.81 9.63
C ASN A 56 19.51 -14.75 9.92
N GLN A 57 20.76 -14.28 9.78
CA GLN A 57 21.94 -15.07 10.13
C GLN A 57 21.94 -15.48 11.61
N HIS A 58 21.57 -14.58 12.51
CA HIS A 58 21.46 -14.91 13.92
C HIS A 58 20.34 -15.91 14.24
N ILE A 59 19.22 -15.86 13.52
CA ILE A 59 18.13 -16.84 13.64
C ILE A 59 18.63 -18.22 13.18
N GLU A 60 19.30 -18.30 12.04
CA GLU A 60 19.87 -19.54 11.51
C GLU A 60 20.89 -20.15 12.49
N ASP A 61 21.78 -19.33 13.04
CA ASP A 61 22.77 -19.78 14.03
C ASP A 61 22.12 -20.32 15.32
N VAL A 62 21.06 -19.66 15.80
CA VAL A 62 20.33 -20.09 17.01
C VAL A 62 19.60 -21.40 16.75
N SER A 63 18.98 -21.54 15.58
CA SER A 63 18.33 -22.77 15.14
C SER A 63 19.33 -23.93 15.08
N ASN A 64 20.57 -23.67 14.65
CA ASN A 64 21.63 -24.69 14.54
C ASN A 64 22.29 -25.03 15.89
N ALA A 65 22.24 -24.13 16.89
CA ALA A 65 22.87 -24.32 18.20
C ALA A 65 22.10 -25.28 19.14
N GLY A 66 20.84 -25.60 18.82
CA GLY A 66 20.00 -26.54 19.55
C GLY A 66 18.99 -25.89 20.52
N PRO A 67 18.07 -26.69 21.09
CA PRO A 67 16.97 -26.19 21.91
C PRO A 67 17.45 -25.40 23.14
N GLY A 68 16.84 -24.24 23.38
CA GLY A 68 17.18 -23.37 24.52
C GLY A 68 18.27 -22.33 24.23
N SER A 69 18.88 -22.35 23.05
CA SER A 69 19.76 -21.28 22.59
C SER A 69 18.98 -19.98 22.38
N GLN A 70 19.51 -18.88 22.93
CA GLN A 70 18.94 -17.54 22.78
C GLN A 70 20.06 -16.55 22.46
N ARG A 71 19.76 -15.54 21.65
CA ARG A 71 20.69 -14.43 21.36
C ARG A 71 19.96 -13.10 21.42
N LEU A 72 20.64 -12.10 21.96
CA LEU A 72 20.17 -10.72 21.94
C LEU A 72 20.67 -10.06 20.66
N VAL A 73 19.75 -9.73 19.75
CA VAL A 73 20.08 -9.00 18.51
C VAL A 73 19.52 -7.58 18.62
N PRO A 74 20.36 -6.55 18.75
CA PRO A 74 19.88 -5.17 18.78
C PRO A 74 19.45 -4.73 17.39
N ILE A 75 18.16 -4.51 17.19
CA ILE A 75 17.61 -3.95 15.95
C ILE A 75 17.36 -2.46 16.16
N GLN A 76 18.01 -1.62 15.36
CA GLN A 76 17.77 -0.18 15.36
C GLN A 76 16.95 0.21 14.13
N ILE A 77 15.72 0.68 14.36
CA ILE A 77 14.85 1.21 13.31
C ILE A 77 14.81 2.73 13.46
N LYS A 78 15.30 3.46 12.45
CA LYS A 78 15.37 4.94 12.46
C LYS A 78 14.13 5.61 11.88
N LYS A 79 13.42 4.93 10.97
CA LYS A 79 12.21 5.41 10.29
C LYS A 79 11.29 4.23 10.02
N GLY A 80 9.98 4.50 10.01
CA GLY A 80 8.97 3.48 9.82
C GLY A 80 8.62 2.74 11.11
N TYR A 81 7.94 1.60 10.98
CA TYR A 81 7.55 0.77 12.12
C TYR A 81 7.74 -0.71 11.79
N LEU A 82 7.85 -1.51 12.84
CA LEU A 82 8.04 -2.95 12.77
C LEU A 82 6.77 -3.63 13.28
N LYS A 83 6.28 -4.60 12.52
CA LYS A 83 5.13 -5.43 12.85
C LYS A 83 5.58 -6.88 12.90
N ILE A 84 5.28 -7.57 14.00
CA ILE A 84 5.49 -9.01 14.12
C ILE A 84 4.12 -9.66 14.03
N ASP A 85 3.93 -10.50 13.02
CA ASP A 85 2.64 -11.14 12.75
C ASP A 85 2.88 -12.48 12.03
N ASN A 86 2.11 -13.52 12.41
CA ASN A 86 2.19 -14.86 11.81
C ASN A 86 3.62 -15.38 11.57
N GLU A 87 4.47 -15.34 12.61
CA GLU A 87 5.87 -15.80 12.56
C GLU A 87 6.77 -15.02 11.58
N LYS A 88 6.29 -13.88 11.04
CA LYS A 88 7.04 -12.97 10.19
C LYS A 88 7.35 -11.68 10.94
N ILE A 89 8.52 -11.13 10.67
CA ILE A 89 8.91 -9.78 11.08
C ILE A 89 8.84 -8.90 9.83
N LYS A 90 7.88 -7.98 9.78
CA LYS A 90 7.71 -7.02 8.69
C LYS A 90 8.15 -5.63 9.15
N TRP A 91 8.90 -4.92 8.32
CA TRP A 91 9.23 -3.51 8.53
C TRP A 91 8.67 -2.69 7.37
N TYR A 92 8.00 -1.60 7.72
CA TYR A 92 7.31 -0.71 6.78
C TYR A 92 7.89 0.69 6.89
N MET A 93 8.12 1.34 5.75
CA MET A 93 8.64 2.71 5.69
C MET A 93 8.08 3.44 4.48
N ASP A 94 7.42 4.57 4.72
CA ASP A 94 7.03 5.49 3.66
C ASP A 94 8.23 6.34 3.22
N THR A 95 8.50 6.35 1.92
CA THR A 95 9.61 7.08 1.32
C THR A 95 9.23 7.56 -0.07
N LYS A 96 9.73 8.74 -0.45
CA LYS A 96 9.68 9.23 -1.84
C LYS A 96 10.93 8.84 -2.63
N ALA A 97 11.94 8.30 -1.96
CA ALA A 97 13.17 7.86 -2.59
C ALA A 97 12.93 6.56 -3.34
N ASP A 98 13.34 6.50 -4.60
CA ASP A 98 13.34 5.27 -5.39
C ASP A 98 14.39 4.31 -4.84
N VAL A 99 13.96 3.37 -3.98
CA VAL A 99 14.84 2.34 -3.40
C VAL A 99 14.64 0.99 -4.05
N ILE A 100 13.39 0.68 -4.40
CA ILE A 100 12.94 -0.53 -5.10
C ILE A 100 11.95 -0.08 -6.17
N GLU A 101 11.91 -0.76 -7.31
CA GLU A 101 10.92 -0.45 -8.35
C GLU A 101 9.50 -0.67 -7.81
N PRO A 102 8.51 0.21 -8.12
CA PRO A 102 7.14 0.02 -7.70
C PRO A 102 6.59 -1.34 -8.10
N MET A 103 5.79 -1.96 -7.23
CA MET A 103 5.22 -3.31 -7.42
C MET A 103 6.25 -4.40 -7.72
N SER A 104 7.51 -4.21 -7.29
CA SER A 104 8.56 -5.22 -7.46
C SER A 104 8.96 -5.84 -6.13
N LYS A 105 9.47 -7.08 -6.23
CA LYS A 105 9.98 -7.85 -5.10
C LYS A 105 11.39 -8.32 -5.34
N ILE A 106 12.25 -8.10 -4.35
CA ILE A 106 13.64 -8.58 -4.33
C ILE A 106 13.80 -9.48 -3.12
N SER A 107 14.24 -10.71 -3.34
CA SER A 107 14.50 -11.68 -2.26
C SER A 107 16.01 -11.86 -2.09
N THR A 108 16.46 -11.88 -0.84
CA THR A 108 17.86 -12.15 -0.45
C THR A 108 17.83 -13.13 0.72
N GLY A 109 17.98 -14.42 0.40
CA GLY A 109 17.76 -15.50 1.38
C GLY A 109 16.31 -15.50 1.88
N ASN A 110 16.13 -15.53 3.21
CA ASN A 110 14.81 -15.46 3.84
C ASN A 110 14.27 -14.02 4.00
N VAL A 111 15.07 -13.01 3.65
CA VAL A 111 14.65 -11.61 3.71
C VAL A 111 14.04 -11.23 2.36
N LYS A 112 12.78 -10.80 2.37
CA LYS A 112 12.07 -10.30 1.20
C LYS A 112 11.88 -8.79 1.34
N MET A 113 12.17 -8.07 0.28
CA MET A 113 11.94 -6.63 0.17
C MET A 113 10.95 -6.42 -0.97
N ALA A 114 9.99 -5.54 -0.74
CA ALA A 114 8.82 -5.37 -1.59
C ALA A 114 8.45 -3.89 -1.60
N SER A 115 8.17 -3.33 -2.77
CA SER A 115 7.46 -2.05 -2.89
C SER A 115 6.03 -2.35 -3.25
N ASP A 116 5.09 -1.64 -2.64
CA ASP A 116 3.67 -1.62 -3.05
C ASP A 116 3.03 -3.02 -3.15
N SER A 117 3.51 -3.95 -2.33
CA SER A 117 3.13 -5.37 -2.39
C SER A 117 2.90 -5.94 -1.00
N ASP A 118 1.83 -5.45 -0.38
CA ASP A 118 1.26 -5.93 0.89
C ASP A 118 -0.24 -6.16 0.70
N VAL A 119 -0.62 -6.90 -0.35
CA VAL A 119 -2.01 -7.33 -0.57
C VAL A 119 -2.16 -8.80 -0.21
N ASP A 120 -3.08 -9.09 0.68
CA ASP A 120 -3.46 -10.44 1.07
C ASP A 120 -4.83 -10.79 0.48
N ALA A 121 -4.97 -12.03 0.00
CA ALA A 121 -6.22 -12.57 -0.52
C ALA A 121 -6.45 -13.97 0.02
N TYR A 122 -7.55 -14.17 0.74
CA TYR A 122 -7.86 -15.46 1.37
C TYR A 122 -9.35 -15.65 1.57
N GLU A 123 -9.76 -16.90 1.69
CA GLU A 123 -11.12 -17.25 2.07
C GLU A 123 -11.24 -17.40 3.60
N SER A 124 -12.30 -16.85 4.16
CA SER A 124 -12.62 -17.00 5.58
C SER A 124 -14.13 -17.26 5.77
N GLY A 125 -14.47 -18.53 6.01
CA GLY A 125 -15.87 -18.95 6.16
C GLY A 125 -16.70 -18.68 4.91
N ASN A 126 -17.68 -17.77 5.02
CA ASN A 126 -18.55 -17.38 3.92
C ASN A 126 -18.05 -16.14 3.17
N TYR A 127 -16.81 -15.68 3.44
CA TYR A 127 -16.27 -14.48 2.84
C TYR A 127 -15.01 -14.77 2.01
N LEU A 128 -14.91 -14.08 0.89
CA LEU A 128 -13.67 -13.87 0.14
C LEU A 128 -13.12 -12.53 0.60
N ILE A 129 -11.93 -12.51 1.19
CA ILE A 129 -11.34 -11.31 1.77
C ILE A 129 -10.12 -10.93 0.94
N ILE A 130 -10.09 -9.66 0.52
CA ILE A 130 -8.88 -9.02 0.02
C ILE A 130 -8.56 -7.83 0.92
N GLU A 131 -7.30 -7.67 1.27
CA GLU A 131 -6.87 -6.58 2.11
C GLU A 131 -5.48 -6.12 1.77
N ASN A 132 -5.23 -4.83 1.96
CA ASN A 132 -3.89 -4.26 1.90
C ASN A 132 -3.59 -3.48 3.19
N PHE A 133 -2.55 -2.66 3.17
CA PHE A 133 -2.20 -1.84 4.32
C PHE A 133 -3.29 -0.84 4.72
N TYR A 134 -4.00 -0.26 3.74
CA TYR A 134 -4.95 0.83 3.94
C TYR A 134 -6.40 0.36 4.14
N ALA A 135 -6.81 -0.71 3.48
CA ALA A 135 -8.19 -1.14 3.37
C ALA A 135 -8.34 -2.67 3.41
N GLN A 136 -9.55 -3.12 3.73
CA GLN A 136 -9.97 -4.52 3.68
C GLN A 136 -11.37 -4.55 3.06
N ALA A 137 -11.60 -5.44 2.10
CA ALA A 137 -12.89 -5.67 1.48
C ALA A 137 -13.30 -7.14 1.66
N GLY A 138 -14.53 -7.34 2.14
CA GLY A 138 -15.14 -8.66 2.30
C GLY A 138 -16.24 -8.86 1.27
N PHE A 139 -16.13 -9.92 0.49
CA PHE A 139 -17.13 -10.32 -0.50
C PHE A 139 -17.82 -11.59 -0.04
N ASN A 140 -19.12 -11.71 -0.27
CA ASN A 140 -19.82 -12.96 0.06
C ASN A 140 -19.41 -14.04 -0.93
N LYS A 141 -19.14 -15.24 -0.40
CA LYS A 141 -18.90 -16.44 -1.19
C LYS A 141 -20.24 -16.98 -1.69
N ILE A 142 -20.50 -16.78 -2.99
CA ILE A 142 -21.73 -17.20 -3.65
C ILE A 142 -21.38 -18.26 -4.68
N GLY A 143 -22.06 -19.40 -4.65
CA GLY A 143 -21.93 -20.47 -5.64
C GLY A 143 -20.50 -20.96 -5.87
N ASN A 144 -20.30 -21.62 -7.01
CA ASN A 144 -19.01 -21.96 -7.59
C ASN A 144 -19.19 -22.26 -9.09
N GLU A 145 -18.09 -22.55 -9.81
CA GLU A 145 -18.12 -22.84 -11.24
C GLU A 145 -18.99 -24.05 -11.63
N SER A 146 -19.22 -24.99 -10.71
CA SER A 146 -20.07 -26.17 -10.94
C SER A 146 -21.52 -26.00 -10.48
N SER A 147 -21.81 -25.00 -9.63
CA SER A 147 -23.12 -24.78 -9.02
C SER A 147 -23.33 -23.30 -8.75
N PHE A 148 -24.14 -22.66 -9.60
CA PHE A 148 -24.43 -21.24 -9.45
C PHE A 148 -25.38 -20.99 -8.28
N GLY A 149 -25.10 -19.93 -7.53
CA GLY A 149 -25.95 -19.39 -6.47
C GLY A 149 -26.67 -18.13 -6.93
N ASN A 150 -27.70 -17.72 -6.20
CA ASN A 150 -28.39 -16.46 -6.46
C ASN A 150 -27.46 -15.27 -6.12
N ILE A 151 -27.18 -14.42 -7.10
CA ILE A 151 -26.29 -13.28 -6.99
C ILE A 151 -27.06 -11.99 -7.32
N THR A 152 -26.91 -11.00 -6.45
CA THR A 152 -27.53 -9.68 -6.61
C THR A 152 -26.45 -8.61 -6.46
N SER A 153 -26.66 -7.44 -7.06
CA SER A 153 -25.69 -6.34 -6.93
C SER A 153 -25.31 -6.01 -5.48
N THR A 154 -26.27 -6.17 -4.57
CA THR A 154 -26.15 -5.84 -3.14
C THR A 154 -25.49 -6.92 -2.30
N ASN A 155 -25.40 -8.15 -2.79
CA ASN A 155 -24.87 -9.27 -2.02
C ASN A 155 -23.44 -9.65 -2.41
N ILE A 156 -22.82 -8.99 -3.39
CA ILE A 156 -21.45 -9.30 -3.81
C ILE A 156 -20.44 -8.75 -2.80
N LEU A 157 -20.46 -7.44 -2.56
CA LEU A 157 -19.58 -6.75 -1.63
C LEU A 157 -20.35 -6.48 -0.33
N ASP A 158 -19.92 -7.10 0.77
CA ASP A 158 -20.58 -6.97 2.08
C ASP A 158 -20.09 -5.75 2.84
N TYR A 159 -18.78 -5.57 2.91
CA TYR A 159 -18.18 -4.45 3.62
C TYR A 159 -16.86 -4.02 3.01
N MET A 160 -16.53 -2.75 3.26
CA MET A 160 -15.20 -2.21 3.07
C MET A 160 -14.77 -1.50 4.36
N LYS A 161 -13.59 -1.83 4.88
CA LYS A 161 -13.04 -1.28 6.11
C LYS A 161 -11.76 -0.52 5.81
N PHE A 162 -11.71 0.73 6.21
CA PHE A 162 -10.48 1.54 6.18
C PHE A 162 -9.71 1.29 7.47
N LYS A 163 -8.51 0.70 7.36
CA LYS A 163 -7.71 0.28 8.52
C LYS A 163 -7.14 1.46 9.31
N GLY A 164 -6.85 2.58 8.65
CA GLY A 164 -6.32 3.78 9.31
C GLY A 164 -7.29 4.42 10.30
N THR A 165 -8.59 4.43 9.99
CA THR A 165 -9.63 5.01 10.86
C THR A 165 -10.42 3.97 11.64
N GLY A 166 -10.32 2.70 11.24
CA GLY A 166 -11.19 1.62 11.73
C GLY A 166 -12.63 1.72 11.22
N SER A 167 -12.94 2.72 10.39
CA SER A 167 -14.27 2.94 9.85
C SER A 167 -14.64 1.83 8.89
N VAL A 168 -15.81 1.23 9.12
CA VAL A 168 -16.43 0.31 8.18
C VAL A 168 -17.45 1.10 7.37
N ALA A 169 -17.25 1.16 6.05
CA ALA A 169 -18.24 1.65 5.13
C ALA A 169 -19.37 0.62 5.04
N ASN A 170 -20.36 0.77 5.91
CA ASN A 170 -21.63 0.04 5.85
C ASN A 170 -22.50 0.71 4.80
N GLY A 171 -22.32 0.32 3.54
CA GLY A 171 -23.07 0.84 2.41
C GLY A 171 -23.61 -0.32 1.58
N THR A 172 -24.78 -0.13 0.98
CA THR A 172 -25.26 -1.07 -0.03
C THR A 172 -24.54 -0.75 -1.34
N PHE A 173 -23.63 -1.62 -1.75
CA PHE A 173 -23.03 -1.52 -3.06
C PHE A 173 -24.08 -1.93 -4.10
N THR A 174 -24.48 -1.01 -4.98
CA THR A 174 -25.39 -1.30 -6.09
C THR A 174 -24.67 -1.00 -7.38
N LEU A 175 -24.45 -2.02 -8.19
CA LEU A 175 -24.13 -1.86 -9.60
C LEU A 175 -25.44 -1.81 -10.38
N GLN A 176 -25.51 -0.93 -11.38
CA GLN A 176 -26.56 -0.91 -12.39
C GLN A 176 -25.89 -0.79 -13.76
N ILE A 177 -26.20 -1.70 -14.68
CA ILE A 177 -25.94 -1.53 -16.12
C ILE A 177 -27.32 -1.30 -16.75
N ASP A 178 -27.42 -0.27 -17.59
CA ASP A 178 -28.65 0.10 -18.32
C ASP A 178 -29.90 0.38 -17.46
N GLY A 179 -29.71 0.76 -16.18
CA GLY A 179 -30.80 1.24 -15.30
C GLY A 179 -31.62 0.14 -14.62
N THR A 180 -31.23 -1.13 -14.74
CA THR A 180 -31.85 -2.26 -14.01
C THR A 180 -30.91 -2.84 -12.97
N SER A 181 -31.43 -3.14 -11.78
CA SER A 181 -30.70 -3.82 -10.70
C SER A 181 -30.28 -5.23 -11.12
N PHE A 182 -29.05 -5.64 -10.79
CA PHE A 182 -28.61 -7.01 -11.07
C PHE A 182 -29.26 -8.01 -10.14
N GLU A 183 -30.00 -8.95 -10.74
CA GLU A 183 -30.41 -10.21 -10.15
C GLU A 183 -30.13 -11.33 -11.17
N GLY A 184 -29.55 -12.43 -10.70
CA GLY A 184 -29.16 -13.54 -11.56
C GLY A 184 -28.62 -14.73 -10.79
N ASN A 185 -28.16 -15.73 -11.53
CA ASN A 185 -27.42 -16.86 -10.97
C ASN A 185 -25.95 -16.75 -11.36
N GLY A 186 -25.06 -17.00 -10.41
CA GLY A 186 -23.64 -16.80 -10.64
C GLY A 186 -22.76 -17.36 -9.54
N TYR A 187 -21.52 -16.92 -9.53
CA TYR A 187 -20.59 -17.23 -8.46
C TYR A 187 -19.55 -16.15 -8.27
N THR A 188 -18.95 -16.13 -7.08
CA THR A 188 -17.81 -15.29 -6.74
C THR A 188 -16.58 -16.15 -6.48
N LYS A 189 -15.40 -15.72 -6.92
CA LYS A 189 -14.14 -16.39 -6.59
C LYS A 189 -12.98 -15.41 -6.45
N ILE A 190 -11.98 -15.79 -5.67
CA ILE A 190 -10.65 -15.17 -5.71
C ILE A 190 -9.88 -15.82 -6.86
N ASP A 191 -9.23 -15.01 -7.69
CA ASP A 191 -8.44 -15.54 -8.82
C ASP A 191 -7.24 -16.36 -8.33
N GLU A 192 -6.56 -15.87 -7.29
CA GLU A 192 -5.42 -16.55 -6.68
C GLU A 192 -5.27 -16.10 -5.23
N GLU A 193 -5.43 -17.02 -4.29
CA GLU A 193 -5.17 -16.80 -2.87
C GLU A 193 -3.67 -16.64 -2.59
N GLY A 194 -3.35 -15.98 -1.49
CA GLY A 194 -1.98 -15.82 -1.03
C GLY A 194 -1.77 -14.54 -0.25
N TYR A 195 -0.57 -14.44 0.32
CA TYR A 195 -0.14 -13.30 1.13
C TYR A 195 0.97 -12.54 0.43
N ASP A 196 1.14 -11.27 0.78
CA ASP A 196 2.22 -10.41 0.28
C ASP A 196 2.19 -10.30 -1.27
N LYS A 197 1.02 -10.12 -1.88
CA LYS A 197 0.83 -10.02 -3.34
C LYS A 197 0.89 -8.56 -3.80
N ASP A 198 1.17 -8.35 -5.08
CA ASP A 198 1.18 -6.99 -5.68
C ASP A 198 -0.25 -6.49 -5.91
N ARG A 199 -1.17 -7.42 -6.19
CA ARG A 199 -2.61 -7.18 -6.29
C ARG A 199 -3.40 -8.42 -5.91
N ALA A 200 -4.65 -8.20 -5.51
CA ALA A 200 -5.66 -9.24 -5.34
C ALA A 200 -6.86 -8.98 -6.23
N VAL A 201 -7.45 -10.05 -6.76
CA VAL A 201 -8.59 -9.97 -7.68
C VAL A 201 -9.69 -10.91 -7.22
N VAL A 202 -10.91 -10.36 -7.10
CA VAL A 202 -12.15 -11.10 -6.88
C VAL A 202 -13.02 -10.94 -8.12
N ARG A 203 -13.52 -12.04 -8.67
CA ARG A 203 -14.46 -12.03 -9.79
C ARG A 203 -15.83 -12.48 -9.34
N ALA A 204 -16.85 -11.75 -9.75
CA ALA A 204 -18.25 -12.14 -9.68
C ALA A 204 -18.75 -12.41 -11.10
N PHE A 205 -18.96 -13.68 -11.43
CA PHE A 205 -19.60 -14.08 -12.68
C PHE A 205 -21.11 -14.11 -12.47
N ILE A 206 -21.86 -13.45 -13.36
CA ILE A 206 -23.31 -13.28 -13.22
C ILE A 206 -23.99 -13.66 -14.55
N ASN A 207 -24.91 -14.61 -14.48
CA ASN A 207 -25.87 -14.91 -15.53
C ASN A 207 -27.22 -14.30 -15.15
N THR A 208 -27.61 -13.24 -15.86
CA THR A 208 -28.82 -12.47 -15.57
C THR A 208 -30.08 -13.23 -15.99
N THR A 209 -31.22 -12.92 -15.38
CA THR A 209 -32.51 -13.52 -15.76
C THR A 209 -32.93 -13.18 -17.20
N SER A 210 -32.40 -12.09 -17.77
CA SER A 210 -32.59 -11.70 -19.17
C SER A 210 -31.72 -12.48 -20.17
N GLY A 211 -30.82 -13.37 -19.69
CA GLY A 211 -29.97 -14.23 -20.51
C GLY A 211 -28.64 -13.62 -20.93
N ALA A 212 -28.29 -12.44 -20.42
CA ALA A 212 -26.98 -11.83 -20.60
C ALA A 212 -25.99 -12.27 -19.50
N ASN A 213 -24.72 -12.44 -19.87
CA ASN A 213 -23.64 -12.83 -18.95
C ASN A 213 -22.65 -11.68 -18.81
N TYR A 214 -22.24 -11.40 -17.58
CA TYR A 214 -21.22 -10.39 -17.28
C TYR A 214 -20.29 -10.89 -16.18
N THR A 215 -19.07 -10.38 -16.17
CA THR A 215 -18.09 -10.60 -15.10
C THR A 215 -17.73 -9.26 -14.48
N VAL A 216 -18.01 -9.11 -13.19
CA VAL A 216 -17.53 -7.96 -12.41
C VAL A 216 -16.21 -8.36 -11.77
N THR A 217 -15.16 -7.61 -12.07
CA THR A 217 -13.81 -7.84 -11.56
C THR A 217 -13.44 -6.73 -10.59
N PHE A 218 -13.16 -7.11 -9.34
CA PHE A 218 -12.72 -6.24 -8.27
C PHE A 218 -11.22 -6.41 -8.06
N THR A 219 -10.46 -5.33 -8.18
CA THR A 219 -8.98 -5.37 -8.06
C THR A 219 -8.51 -4.40 -6.98
N MET A 220 -7.76 -4.92 -6.02
CA MET A 220 -7.07 -4.13 -4.99
C MET A 220 -5.56 -4.19 -5.21
N TYR A 221 -4.91 -3.04 -5.20
CA TYR A 221 -3.45 -2.89 -5.32
C TYR A 221 -2.83 -2.62 -3.95
N GLY A 222 -1.53 -2.85 -3.79
CA GLY A 222 -0.85 -2.70 -2.49
C GLY A 222 -0.68 -1.26 -2.00
N ASP A 223 -0.61 -0.30 -2.92
CA ASP A 223 -0.37 1.12 -2.65
C ASP A 223 -1.63 2.00 -2.65
N THR A 224 -2.81 1.42 -2.89
CA THR A 224 -4.05 2.19 -3.02
C THR A 224 -4.93 2.10 -1.79
N ASP A 225 -5.63 3.18 -1.46
CA ASP A 225 -6.74 3.19 -0.50
C ASP A 225 -8.11 2.93 -1.15
N PHE A 226 -8.12 2.70 -2.46
CA PHE A 226 -9.29 2.40 -3.27
C PHE A 226 -9.17 1.05 -3.98
N MET A 227 -10.30 0.59 -4.51
CA MET A 227 -10.42 -0.64 -5.31
C MET A 227 -10.98 -0.29 -6.68
N THR A 228 -10.47 -0.93 -7.72
CA THR A 228 -10.95 -0.76 -9.09
C THR A 228 -12.01 -1.81 -9.39
N VAL A 229 -13.11 -1.40 -10.03
CA VAL A 229 -14.18 -2.30 -10.47
C VAL A 229 -14.29 -2.22 -11.98
N ASN A 230 -14.12 -3.36 -12.65
CA ASN A 230 -14.28 -3.49 -14.10
C ASN A 230 -15.44 -4.45 -14.41
N ILE A 231 -16.13 -4.20 -15.52
CA ILE A 231 -17.24 -5.03 -15.97
C ILE A 231 -16.94 -5.46 -17.40
N GLU A 232 -16.96 -6.77 -17.62
CA GLU A 232 -16.72 -7.43 -18.91
C GLU A 232 -17.94 -8.25 -19.34
#